data_AF-G8M064-F1
#
_entry.id   AF-G8M064-F1
#
_cell.length_a   1.000
_cell.length_b   1.000
_cell.length_c   1.000
_cell.angle_alpha   90.00
_cell.angle_beta   90.00
_cell.angle_gamma   90.00
#
_symmetry.space_group_name_H-M   'P 1'
#
loop_
_entity.id
_entity.type
_entity.pdbx_description
1 polymer ?
#
loop_
_entity_poly.entity_id
_entity_poly.type
_entity_poly.pdbx_seq_one_letter_code
_entity_poly.pdbx_strand_id
1 'polypeptide(L)'
;MKRYRRIFIIFCILFVFTSCSVNGGRKSENIVIKSNDTNQDYFVFIKYRNFWFQSNKYGYMNSKGEVVISPYFEYAEDFVDGMAKVKTNNGYGIIDKSGRYILQPIYSGCKLLGNGLISYKAYKWKLKDKEGKEVGDLEFDDIMKFSEGLAAVKINNKWGFINTDGELVIEPIYDFAANFENSLCAVQLNDRWGLIDIYGNEIVEPSFQDRLWVADDYILVEGNNGKWGYLNNRGEQVIDYKFEKAHSFGEGLALVYEEGKWGYIDKQGNFAIKPDFDEANEFANGLARVKKDNKFYYINKEGTIVKETDMYYTEMYDFNEQMAAIVKDGKYGFINENMEIVVEPEYDDYKNFSEGFGIVGKKIEGSYDTIYGYVDKAGKWLVEPSFTDAEPFKDGLARVWKSGMMGYIDSKGNFVYKPWNY
;
A
#
# COMPACT_ATOMS: atom_id res chain seq x y z
N MET A 1 -30.52 -30.81 -74.65
CA MET A 1 -30.81 -30.80 -73.20
C MET A 1 -29.59 -31.32 -72.44
N LYS A 2 -29.11 -30.57 -71.44
CA LYS A 2 -28.02 -30.87 -70.49
C LYS A 2 -26.65 -31.29 -71.09
N ARG A 3 -25.68 -30.38 -71.05
CA ARG A 3 -24.26 -30.65 -71.32
C ARG A 3 -23.57 -31.29 -70.11
N TYR A 4 -22.69 -32.22 -70.46
CA TYR A 4 -21.97 -33.17 -69.61
C TYR A 4 -20.82 -32.57 -68.79
N ARG A 5 -20.54 -33.25 -67.67
CA ARG A 5 -19.29 -33.29 -66.89
C ARG A 5 -18.05 -33.49 -67.76
N ARG A 6 -16.92 -32.89 -67.36
CA ARG A 6 -15.58 -33.44 -67.62
C ARG A 6 -14.77 -33.48 -66.33
N ILE A 7 -14.36 -34.70 -65.99
CA ILE A 7 -13.27 -35.05 -65.08
C ILE A 7 -11.97 -34.90 -65.88
N PHE A 8 -10.89 -34.38 -65.28
CA PHE A 8 -9.54 -34.83 -65.65
C PHE A 8 -8.59 -34.79 -64.46
N ILE A 9 -7.77 -35.82 -64.44
CA ILE A 9 -6.86 -36.31 -63.41
C ILE A 9 -5.46 -35.71 -63.61
N ILE A 10 -4.83 -35.36 -62.48
CA ILE A 10 -3.40 -35.43 -62.08
C ILE A 10 -2.33 -35.28 -63.18
N PHE A 11 -1.44 -34.29 -62.98
CA PHE A 11 -0.01 -34.45 -63.28
C PHE A 11 0.82 -33.98 -62.08
N CYS A 12 1.50 -34.94 -61.47
CA CYS A 12 2.61 -34.69 -60.56
C CYS A 12 3.84 -34.28 -61.38
N ILE A 13 4.41 -33.11 -61.09
CA ILE A 13 5.80 -32.82 -61.42
C ILE A 13 6.44 -32.24 -60.16
N LEU A 14 7.34 -33.04 -59.56
CA LEU A 14 8.33 -32.58 -58.59
C LEU A 14 9.29 -31.61 -59.30
N PHE A 15 9.34 -30.37 -58.83
CA PHE A 15 10.55 -29.56 -58.94
C PHE A 15 10.98 -29.17 -57.53
N VAL A 16 12.13 -29.71 -57.14
CA VAL A 16 12.89 -29.26 -55.97
C VAL A 16 13.47 -27.90 -56.33
N PHE A 17 12.99 -26.86 -55.65
CA PHE A 17 13.78 -25.64 -55.45
C PHE A 17 13.74 -25.31 -53.96
N THR A 18 14.93 -25.39 -53.37
CA THR A 18 15.29 -24.81 -52.09
C THR A 18 15.03 -23.31 -52.12
N SER A 19 14.06 -22.85 -51.34
CA SER A 19 14.12 -21.53 -50.72
C SER A 19 13.42 -21.58 -49.37
N CYS A 20 14.19 -21.28 -48.33
CA CYS A 20 13.67 -20.98 -47.00
C CYS A 20 12.65 -19.85 -47.11
N SER A 21 11.41 -20.11 -46.71
CA SER A 21 10.51 -19.06 -46.24
C SER A 21 9.97 -19.49 -44.88
N VAL A 22 10.62 -18.93 -43.86
CA VAL A 22 10.15 -18.89 -42.49
C VAL A 22 8.84 -18.12 -42.49
N ASN A 23 7.72 -18.79 -42.29
CA ASN A 23 6.48 -18.14 -41.87
C ASN A 23 5.68 -19.07 -40.96
N GLY A 24 5.85 -18.84 -39.67
CA GLY A 24 5.15 -19.50 -38.57
C GLY A 24 5.65 -19.02 -37.21
N GLY A 25 6.11 -17.77 -37.13
CA GLY A 25 6.54 -17.14 -35.88
C GLY A 25 5.33 -16.94 -34.97
N ARG A 26 5.40 -17.56 -33.78
CA ARG A 26 4.44 -17.56 -32.68
C ARG A 26 3.72 -16.21 -32.52
N LYS A 27 2.38 -16.26 -32.54
CA LYS A 27 1.50 -15.18 -32.06
C LYS A 27 1.87 -14.88 -30.60
N SER A 28 2.32 -13.67 -30.31
CA SER A 28 2.62 -13.23 -28.95
C SER A 28 1.32 -13.15 -28.15
N GLU A 29 1.16 -14.05 -27.18
CA GLU A 29 0.16 -13.94 -26.14
C GLU A 29 0.70 -12.96 -25.10
N ASN A 30 0.10 -11.77 -24.98
CA ASN A 30 0.55 -10.79 -23.99
C ASN A 30 0.00 -11.23 -22.61
N ILE A 31 0.90 -11.49 -21.67
CA ILE A 31 0.60 -11.79 -20.26
C ILE A 31 1.03 -10.58 -19.42
N VAL A 32 0.17 -10.08 -18.53
CA VAL A 32 0.51 -9.03 -17.55
C VAL A 32 0.20 -9.53 -16.15
N ILE A 33 1.19 -9.53 -15.27
CA ILE A 33 1.03 -9.90 -13.86
C ILE A 33 0.40 -8.72 -13.12
N LYS A 34 -0.69 -8.96 -12.39
CA LYS A 34 -1.43 -7.94 -11.64
C LYS A 34 -0.92 -7.76 -10.20
N SER A 35 -0.28 -8.78 -9.63
CA SER A 35 0.17 -8.76 -8.24
C SER A 35 1.67 -8.62 -8.07
N ASN A 36 2.04 -7.81 -7.07
CA ASN A 36 3.41 -7.47 -6.71
C ASN A 36 3.90 -8.24 -5.47
N ASP A 37 3.12 -9.19 -4.92
CA ASP A 37 3.49 -9.89 -3.70
C ASP A 37 4.11 -11.26 -4.02
N THR A 38 5.41 -11.29 -4.37
CA THR A 38 6.10 -12.49 -4.88
C THR A 38 6.45 -13.56 -3.84
N ASN A 39 6.03 -13.38 -2.57
CA ASN A 39 6.17 -14.37 -1.49
C ASN A 39 5.00 -15.37 -1.42
N GLN A 40 4.09 -15.35 -2.40
CA GLN A 40 2.99 -16.30 -2.50
C GLN A 40 3.32 -17.44 -3.46
N ASP A 41 2.75 -18.63 -3.23
CA ASP A 41 2.90 -19.77 -4.16
C ASP A 41 2.38 -19.44 -5.58
N TYR A 42 1.51 -18.43 -5.72
CA TYR A 42 0.82 -18.06 -6.95
C TYR A 42 0.59 -16.55 -7.08
N PHE A 43 0.70 -16.02 -8.30
CA PHE A 43 0.37 -14.61 -8.63
C PHE A 43 -0.69 -14.53 -9.72
N VAL A 44 -1.54 -13.51 -9.61
CA VAL A 44 -2.58 -13.20 -10.57
C VAL A 44 -1.95 -12.66 -11.87
N PHE A 45 -2.33 -13.23 -13.01
CA PHE A 45 -1.97 -12.68 -14.31
C PHE A 45 -3.18 -12.51 -15.23
N ILE A 46 -3.07 -11.56 -16.16
CA ILE A 46 -4.05 -11.23 -17.18
C ILE A 46 -3.53 -11.75 -18.50
N LYS A 47 -4.37 -12.48 -19.24
CA LYS A 47 -4.09 -12.85 -20.63
C LYS A 47 -4.89 -11.94 -21.56
N TYR A 48 -4.18 -11.21 -22.43
CA TYR A 48 -4.83 -10.43 -23.50
C TYR A 48 -5.03 -11.31 -24.73
N ARG A 49 -6.22 -11.21 -25.33
CA ARG A 49 -6.43 -11.57 -26.74
C ARG A 49 -6.66 -10.29 -27.52
N ASN A 50 -5.71 -9.96 -28.42
CA ASN A 50 -5.95 -8.91 -29.41
C ASN A 50 -7.08 -9.36 -30.34
N PHE A 51 -8.21 -8.66 -30.29
CA PHE A 51 -9.00 -8.13 -31.41
C PHE A 51 -10.36 -7.66 -30.85
N TRP A 52 -10.71 -6.40 -31.14
CA TRP A 52 -12.05 -5.79 -31.14
C TRP A 52 -13.14 -6.61 -30.41
N PHE A 53 -13.30 -6.32 -29.11
CA PHE A 53 -14.29 -6.89 -28.18
C PHE A 53 -14.04 -8.35 -27.72
N GLN A 54 -13.21 -8.54 -26.68
CA GLN A 54 -13.37 -9.64 -25.69
C GLN A 54 -12.54 -9.39 -24.41
N SER A 55 -13.15 -9.65 -23.25
CA SER A 55 -12.73 -9.26 -21.89
C SER A 55 -11.36 -9.79 -21.45
N ASN A 56 -10.57 -8.96 -20.75
CA ASN A 56 -9.40 -9.37 -19.98
C ASN A 56 -9.78 -10.50 -19.01
N LYS A 57 -9.11 -11.66 -19.10
CA LYS A 57 -9.33 -12.79 -18.19
C LYS A 57 -8.13 -12.99 -17.27
N TYR A 58 -8.44 -13.25 -16.01
CA TYR A 58 -7.49 -13.47 -14.94
C TYR A 58 -7.27 -14.97 -14.71
N GLY A 59 -6.01 -15.34 -14.54
CA GLY A 59 -5.56 -16.67 -14.12
C GLY A 59 -4.48 -16.55 -13.05
N TYR A 60 -3.93 -17.69 -12.62
CA TYR A 60 -2.89 -17.76 -11.60
C TYR A 60 -1.70 -18.55 -12.12
N MET A 61 -0.49 -18.09 -11.81
CA MET A 61 0.76 -18.75 -12.16
C MET A 61 1.68 -18.83 -10.96
N ASN A 62 2.56 -19.81 -10.90
CA ASN A 62 3.54 -19.93 -9.81
C ASN A 62 4.79 -19.06 -10.05
N SER A 63 5.70 -19.02 -9.08
CA SER A 63 6.97 -18.29 -9.13
C SER A 63 7.94 -18.73 -10.24
N LYS A 64 7.71 -19.91 -10.85
CA LYS A 64 8.47 -20.39 -12.02
C LYS A 64 7.85 -19.93 -13.36
N GLY A 65 6.75 -19.20 -13.32
CA GLY A 65 6.00 -18.75 -14.49
C GLY A 65 5.07 -19.82 -15.08
N GLU A 66 4.82 -20.92 -14.38
CA GLU A 66 3.93 -21.98 -14.84
C GLU A 66 2.48 -21.62 -14.53
N VAL A 67 1.59 -21.73 -15.52
CA VAL A 67 0.15 -21.45 -15.35
C VAL A 67 -0.48 -22.56 -14.52
N VAL A 68 -1.02 -22.20 -13.36
CA VAL A 68 -1.66 -23.12 -12.41
C VAL A 68 -3.17 -23.09 -12.59
N ILE A 69 -3.73 -21.90 -12.75
CA ILE A 69 -5.14 -21.70 -13.07
C ILE A 69 -5.22 -20.92 -14.37
N SER A 70 -5.78 -21.56 -15.40
CA SER A 70 -5.92 -20.94 -16.71
C SER A 70 -6.79 -19.68 -16.65
N PRO A 71 -6.46 -18.61 -17.39
CA PRO A 71 -7.24 -17.38 -17.41
C PRO A 71 -8.71 -17.61 -17.73
N TYR A 72 -9.56 -17.30 -16.76
CA TYR A 72 -11.01 -17.55 -16.83
C TYR A 72 -11.83 -16.47 -16.13
N PHE A 73 -11.33 -15.91 -15.02
CA PHE A 73 -12.07 -14.97 -14.19
C PHE A 73 -12.12 -13.57 -14.81
N GLU A 74 -13.19 -12.82 -14.54
CA GLU A 74 -13.28 -11.39 -14.89
C GLU A 74 -12.53 -10.50 -13.91
N TYR A 75 -12.27 -11.00 -12.71
CA TYR A 75 -11.45 -10.35 -11.71
C TYR A 75 -10.90 -11.41 -10.74
N ALA A 76 -9.70 -11.18 -10.24
CA ALA A 76 -9.02 -12.02 -9.27
C ALA A 76 -8.20 -11.14 -8.32
N GLU A 77 -8.25 -11.46 -7.03
CA GLU A 77 -7.34 -10.99 -5.97
C GLU A 77 -6.27 -12.04 -5.71
N ASP A 78 -5.24 -11.64 -4.97
CA ASP A 78 -4.14 -12.51 -4.57
C ASP A 78 -4.56 -13.54 -3.52
N PHE A 79 -3.74 -14.57 -3.37
CA PHE A 79 -4.00 -15.60 -2.37
C PHE A 79 -3.61 -15.09 -0.98
N VAL A 80 -4.59 -14.93 -0.10
CA VAL A 80 -4.38 -14.62 1.31
C VAL A 80 -4.86 -15.82 2.11
N ASP A 81 -4.00 -16.36 2.99
CA ASP A 81 -4.26 -17.58 3.77
C ASP A 81 -4.70 -18.79 2.91
N GLY A 82 -4.17 -18.88 1.69
CA GLY A 82 -4.48 -19.95 0.73
C GLY A 82 -5.85 -19.90 0.08
N MET A 83 -6.55 -18.77 0.20
CA MET A 83 -7.80 -18.48 -0.48
C MET A 83 -7.66 -17.23 -1.35
N ALA A 84 -8.39 -17.18 -2.47
CA ALA A 84 -8.42 -15.99 -3.31
C ALA A 84 -9.84 -15.64 -3.71
N LYS A 85 -10.15 -14.34 -3.70
CA LYS A 85 -11.42 -13.82 -4.19
C LYS A 85 -11.38 -13.67 -5.71
N VAL A 86 -12.42 -14.21 -6.34
CA VAL A 86 -12.56 -14.20 -7.79
C VAL A 86 -13.95 -13.73 -8.20
N LYS A 87 -14.05 -13.20 -9.42
CA LYS A 87 -15.32 -12.82 -10.05
C LYS A 87 -15.48 -13.53 -11.38
N THR A 88 -16.68 -14.04 -11.62
CA THR A 88 -17.13 -14.49 -12.93
C THR A 88 -18.27 -13.59 -13.41
N ASN A 89 -18.78 -13.86 -14.62
CA ASN A 89 -19.95 -13.18 -15.15
C ASN A 89 -21.19 -13.33 -14.24
N ASN A 90 -21.23 -14.35 -13.37
CA ASN A 90 -22.36 -14.64 -12.48
C ASN A 90 -22.28 -13.93 -11.11
N GLY A 91 -21.08 -13.54 -10.68
CA GLY A 91 -20.88 -13.01 -9.33
C GLY A 91 -19.50 -13.29 -8.75
N TYR A 92 -19.34 -13.00 -7.46
CA TYR A 92 -18.13 -13.20 -6.69
C TYR A 92 -18.12 -14.54 -5.96
N GLY A 93 -16.96 -15.16 -5.89
CA GLY A 93 -16.69 -16.41 -5.20
C GLY A 93 -15.29 -16.43 -4.59
N ILE A 94 -14.95 -17.53 -3.92
CA ILE A 94 -13.65 -17.78 -3.30
C ILE A 94 -13.12 -19.12 -3.78
N ILE A 95 -11.87 -19.17 -4.16
CA ILE A 95 -11.16 -20.40 -4.57
C ILE A 95 -10.02 -20.72 -3.61
N ASP A 96 -9.66 -22.00 -3.52
CA ASP A 96 -8.38 -22.42 -2.95
C ASP A 96 -7.26 -22.39 -4.01
N LYS A 97 -6.03 -22.68 -3.56
CA LYS A 97 -4.80 -22.72 -4.38
C LYS A 97 -4.88 -23.67 -5.60
N SER A 98 -5.76 -24.68 -5.57
CA SER A 98 -5.97 -25.58 -6.71
C SER A 98 -6.95 -25.03 -7.76
N GLY A 99 -7.62 -23.91 -7.46
CA GLY A 99 -8.70 -23.35 -8.27
C GLY A 99 -10.07 -23.94 -7.97
N ARG A 100 -10.18 -24.81 -6.95
CA ARG A 100 -11.48 -25.34 -6.50
C ARG A 100 -12.22 -24.23 -5.75
N TYR A 101 -13.51 -24.06 -6.06
CA TYR A 101 -14.37 -23.12 -5.35
C TYR A 101 -14.64 -23.59 -3.92
N ILE A 102 -14.22 -22.79 -2.94
CA ILE A 102 -14.71 -22.82 -1.56
C ILE A 102 -16.09 -22.15 -1.52
N LEU A 103 -16.23 -21.03 -2.22
CA LEU A 103 -17.48 -20.31 -2.38
C LEU A 103 -17.79 -20.15 -3.88
N GLN A 104 -18.93 -20.67 -4.31
CA GLN A 104 -19.38 -20.58 -5.70
C GLN A 104 -19.57 -19.11 -6.11
N PRO A 105 -19.24 -18.71 -7.36
CA PRO A 105 -19.23 -17.32 -7.80
C PRO A 105 -20.64 -16.81 -8.17
N ILE A 106 -21.56 -16.91 -7.21
CA ILE A 106 -22.99 -16.57 -7.35
C ILE A 106 -23.41 -15.42 -6.43
N TYR A 107 -22.47 -14.89 -5.63
CA TYR A 107 -22.78 -13.87 -4.63
C TYR A 107 -22.56 -12.46 -5.18
N SER A 108 -23.34 -11.51 -4.66
CA SER A 108 -23.20 -10.09 -5.01
C SER A 108 -21.90 -9.48 -4.47
N GLY A 109 -21.32 -10.08 -3.44
CA GLY A 109 -20.00 -9.75 -2.89
C GLY A 109 -19.49 -10.82 -1.93
N CYS A 110 -18.18 -10.88 -1.77
CA CYS A 110 -17.51 -11.63 -0.70
C CYS A 110 -16.23 -10.90 -0.27
N LYS A 111 -15.73 -11.19 0.93
CA LYS A 111 -14.46 -10.66 1.46
C LYS A 111 -13.72 -11.78 2.21
N LEU A 112 -12.40 -11.85 2.04
CA LEU A 112 -11.53 -12.60 2.96
C LEU A 112 -11.29 -11.72 4.18
N LEU A 113 -11.67 -12.20 5.37
CA LEU A 113 -11.61 -11.40 6.60
C LEU A 113 -10.34 -11.63 7.43
N GLY A 114 -9.52 -12.62 7.07
CA GLY A 114 -8.45 -13.15 7.94
C GLY A 114 -8.96 -14.26 8.85
N ASN A 115 -8.07 -14.91 9.60
CA ASN A 115 -8.39 -16.00 10.53
C ASN A 115 -9.17 -17.18 9.89
N GLY A 116 -9.00 -17.39 8.58
CA GLY A 116 -9.72 -18.44 7.85
C GLY A 116 -11.23 -18.17 7.63
N LEU A 117 -11.70 -16.94 7.87
CA LEU A 117 -13.10 -16.57 7.71
C LEU A 117 -13.37 -15.80 6.42
N ILE A 118 -14.53 -16.09 5.84
CA ILE A 118 -15.04 -15.51 4.61
C ILE A 118 -16.38 -14.84 4.93
N SER A 119 -16.56 -13.58 4.53
CA SER A 119 -17.91 -13.02 4.44
C SER A 119 -18.45 -13.10 3.03
N TYR A 120 -19.75 -13.32 2.91
CA TYR A 120 -20.47 -13.36 1.64
C TYR A 120 -21.79 -12.61 1.74
N LYS A 121 -22.22 -11.98 0.65
CA LYS A 121 -23.44 -11.17 0.58
C LYS A 121 -24.51 -11.86 -0.26
N ALA A 122 -25.50 -12.41 0.42
CA ALA A 122 -26.76 -12.83 -0.19
C ALA A 122 -27.69 -11.62 -0.27
N TYR A 123 -28.38 -11.31 0.83
CA TYR A 123 -29.11 -10.05 1.05
C TYR A 123 -28.36 -9.18 2.07
N LYS A 124 -28.13 -9.76 3.25
CA LYS A 124 -27.16 -9.31 4.26
C LYS A 124 -25.85 -10.07 4.14
N TRP A 125 -24.82 -9.58 4.82
CA TRP A 125 -23.55 -10.27 4.99
C TRP A 125 -23.68 -11.40 6.01
N LYS A 126 -23.04 -12.53 5.70
CA LYS A 126 -22.96 -13.72 6.54
C LYS A 126 -21.55 -14.30 6.50
N LEU A 127 -21.26 -15.26 7.38
CA LEU A 127 -19.93 -15.83 7.55
C LEU A 127 -19.85 -17.31 7.18
N LYS A 128 -18.71 -17.68 6.60
CA LYS A 128 -18.28 -19.06 6.39
C LYS A 128 -16.83 -19.25 6.79
N ASP A 129 -16.49 -20.48 7.17
CA ASP A 129 -15.11 -20.92 7.32
C ASP A 129 -14.46 -21.21 5.95
N LYS A 130 -13.16 -21.53 5.99
CA LYS A 130 -12.36 -21.90 4.81
C LYS A 130 -12.79 -23.21 4.15
N GLU A 131 -13.58 -24.03 4.83
CA GLU A 131 -14.23 -25.23 4.27
C GLU A 131 -15.58 -24.90 3.59
N GLY A 132 -16.08 -23.68 3.74
CA GLY A 132 -17.34 -23.19 3.16
C GLY A 132 -18.58 -23.49 4.01
N LYS A 133 -18.40 -23.90 5.27
CA LYS A 133 -19.47 -24.14 6.25
C LYS A 133 -19.83 -22.83 6.95
N GLU A 134 -21.12 -22.64 7.24
CA GLU A 134 -21.63 -21.45 7.95
C GLU A 134 -20.98 -21.33 9.35
N VAL A 135 -20.65 -20.08 9.72
CA VAL A 135 -20.11 -19.70 11.03
C VAL A 135 -21.06 -18.71 11.68
N GLY A 136 -21.68 -19.13 12.78
CA GLY A 136 -22.77 -18.39 13.42
C GLY A 136 -24.04 -18.27 12.57
N ASP A 137 -25.08 -17.70 13.16
CA ASP A 137 -26.39 -17.50 12.51
C ASP A 137 -26.73 -16.00 12.30
N LEU A 138 -25.82 -15.11 12.69
CA LEU A 138 -26.01 -13.65 12.58
C LEU A 138 -25.93 -13.17 11.12
N GLU A 139 -26.70 -12.12 10.83
CA GLU A 139 -26.71 -11.44 9.54
C GLU A 139 -26.40 -9.95 9.72
N PHE A 140 -25.51 -9.41 8.90
CA PHE A 140 -24.97 -8.06 9.06
C PHE A 140 -25.29 -7.15 7.87
N ASP A 141 -25.56 -5.88 8.14
CA ASP A 141 -25.69 -4.84 7.12
C ASP A 141 -24.32 -4.55 6.47
N ASP A 142 -23.24 -4.64 7.26
CA ASP A 142 -21.84 -4.61 6.81
C ASP A 142 -20.92 -5.35 7.80
N ILE A 143 -19.72 -5.68 7.33
CA ILE A 143 -18.67 -6.37 8.10
C ILE A 143 -17.28 -5.96 7.60
N MET A 144 -16.39 -5.65 8.54
CA MET A 144 -14.97 -5.33 8.31
C MET A 144 -14.08 -6.56 8.49
N LYS A 145 -12.79 -6.46 8.11
CA LYS A 145 -11.82 -7.53 8.32
C LYS A 145 -11.55 -7.71 9.82
N PHE A 146 -11.07 -8.90 10.21
CA PHE A 146 -10.62 -9.12 11.58
C PHE A 146 -9.34 -8.33 11.86
N SER A 147 -9.28 -7.76 13.07
CA SER A 147 -8.12 -7.08 13.66
C SER A 147 -8.06 -7.47 15.13
N GLU A 148 -6.92 -7.95 15.61
CA GLU A 148 -6.74 -8.38 17.01
C GLU A 148 -7.80 -9.39 17.50
N GLY A 149 -8.26 -10.28 16.61
CA GLY A 149 -9.22 -11.34 16.94
C GLY A 149 -10.70 -10.93 16.88
N LEU A 150 -11.00 -9.65 16.61
CA LEU A 150 -12.37 -9.15 16.48
C LEU A 150 -12.64 -8.55 15.09
N ALA A 151 -13.89 -8.60 14.65
CA ALA A 151 -14.34 -7.90 13.45
C ALA A 151 -15.51 -6.97 13.75
N ALA A 152 -15.43 -5.73 13.27
CA ALA A 152 -16.54 -4.78 13.36
C ALA A 152 -17.69 -5.24 12.43
N VAL A 153 -18.90 -5.33 12.97
CA VAL A 153 -20.12 -5.70 12.25
C VAL A 153 -21.19 -4.65 12.45
N LYS A 154 -21.95 -4.36 11.39
CA LYS A 154 -23.07 -3.43 11.42
C LYS A 154 -24.38 -4.19 11.45
N ILE A 155 -25.21 -3.99 12.47
CA ILE A 155 -26.54 -4.60 12.64
C ILE A 155 -27.54 -3.47 12.94
N ASN A 156 -28.60 -3.38 12.16
CA ASN A 156 -29.64 -2.35 12.31
C ASN A 156 -29.05 -0.93 12.33
N ASN A 157 -28.13 -0.68 11.41
CA ASN A 157 -27.37 0.57 11.29
C ASN A 157 -26.41 0.94 12.44
N LYS A 158 -26.20 0.07 13.43
CA LYS A 158 -25.24 0.28 14.51
C LYS A 158 -24.08 -0.72 14.43
N TRP A 159 -22.89 -0.27 14.81
CA TRP A 159 -21.68 -1.08 14.83
C TRP A 159 -21.45 -1.71 16.20
N GLY A 160 -21.10 -3.00 16.19
CA GLY A 160 -20.61 -3.79 17.30
C GLY A 160 -19.49 -4.71 16.83
N PHE A 161 -19.13 -5.72 17.61
CA PHE A 161 -18.02 -6.62 17.27
C PHE A 161 -18.35 -8.09 17.52
N ILE A 162 -17.81 -8.93 16.64
CA ILE A 162 -17.87 -10.38 16.76
C ILE A 162 -16.47 -10.97 16.95
N ASN A 163 -16.40 -12.13 17.59
CA ASN A 163 -15.20 -12.97 17.66
C ASN A 163 -15.07 -13.88 16.42
N THR A 164 -14.02 -14.71 16.38
CA THR A 164 -13.77 -15.65 15.28
C THR A 164 -14.76 -16.81 15.20
N ASP A 165 -15.53 -17.06 16.25
CA ASP A 165 -16.61 -18.05 16.25
C ASP A 165 -17.92 -17.48 15.67
N GLY A 166 -17.92 -16.19 15.28
CA GLY A 166 -19.08 -15.48 14.76
C GLY A 166 -20.06 -15.02 15.84
N GLU A 167 -19.64 -15.07 17.10
CA GLU A 167 -20.45 -14.65 18.25
C GLU A 167 -20.28 -13.15 18.51
N LEU A 168 -21.38 -12.48 18.81
CA LEU A 168 -21.37 -11.08 19.20
C LEU A 168 -20.73 -10.94 20.59
N VAL A 169 -19.64 -10.18 20.68
CA VAL A 169 -18.90 -9.93 21.94
C VAL A 169 -18.96 -8.48 22.39
N ILE A 170 -19.27 -7.55 21.48
CA ILE A 170 -19.57 -6.15 21.80
C ILE A 170 -20.86 -5.77 21.07
N GLU A 171 -21.86 -5.33 21.82
CA GLU A 171 -23.19 -5.03 21.29
C GLU A 171 -23.17 -3.91 20.23
N PRO A 172 -24.02 -3.98 19.19
CA PRO A 172 -24.08 -2.99 18.14
C PRO A 172 -24.83 -1.73 18.61
N ILE A 173 -24.11 -0.81 19.25
CA ILE A 173 -24.65 0.45 19.76
C ILE A 173 -24.03 1.69 19.09
N TYR A 174 -22.87 1.54 18.47
CA TYR A 174 -22.07 2.65 17.94
C TYR A 174 -22.57 3.11 16.57
N ASP A 175 -22.54 4.40 16.29
CA ASP A 175 -22.82 4.96 14.97
C ASP A 175 -21.70 4.61 13.97
N PHE A 176 -20.47 4.50 14.48
CA PHE A 176 -19.29 4.07 13.74
C PHE A 176 -18.32 3.32 14.66
N ALA A 177 -17.59 2.36 14.10
CA ALA A 177 -16.47 1.70 14.77
C ALA A 177 -15.31 1.50 13.78
N ALA A 178 -14.09 1.74 14.24
CA ALA A 178 -12.87 1.45 13.50
C ALA A 178 -12.41 0.00 13.70
N ASN A 179 -11.29 -0.39 13.06
CA ASN A 179 -10.58 -1.60 13.44
C ASN A 179 -9.87 -1.41 14.80
N PHE A 180 -9.56 -2.51 15.46
CA PHE A 180 -8.68 -2.51 16.64
C PHE A 180 -7.22 -2.36 16.21
N GLU A 181 -6.51 -1.46 16.89
CA GLU A 181 -5.07 -1.23 16.73
C GLU A 181 -4.47 -0.95 18.12
N ASN A 182 -3.44 -1.69 18.50
CA ASN A 182 -2.82 -1.65 19.84
C ASN A 182 -3.86 -1.86 20.96
N SER A 183 -4.77 -2.81 20.76
CA SER A 183 -5.85 -3.18 21.68
C SER A 183 -6.86 -2.08 22.01
N LEU A 184 -6.89 -1.03 21.19
CA LEU A 184 -7.85 0.07 21.28
C LEU A 184 -8.62 0.21 19.97
N CYS A 185 -9.87 0.66 20.07
CA CYS A 185 -10.70 0.98 18.93
C CYS A 185 -11.38 2.34 19.11
N ALA A 186 -11.28 3.18 18.08
CA ALA A 186 -12.07 4.41 18.00
C ALA A 186 -13.52 4.09 17.62
N VAL A 187 -14.43 4.49 18.50
CA VAL A 187 -15.88 4.34 18.31
C VAL A 187 -16.57 5.68 18.37
N GLN A 188 -17.66 5.80 17.61
CA GLN A 188 -18.52 6.97 17.61
C GLN A 188 -19.89 6.61 18.18
N LEU A 189 -20.36 7.37 19.16
CA LEU A 189 -21.69 7.23 19.75
C LEU A 189 -22.33 8.62 19.88
N ASN A 190 -23.51 8.79 19.31
CA ASN A 190 -24.23 10.07 19.28
C ASN A 190 -23.38 11.22 18.72
N ASP A 191 -22.72 10.98 17.58
CA ASP A 191 -21.81 11.91 16.89
C ASP A 191 -20.57 12.33 17.70
N ARG A 192 -20.26 11.64 18.82
CA ARG A 192 -19.06 11.88 19.62
C ARG A 192 -18.13 10.66 19.60
N TRP A 193 -16.84 10.91 19.55
CA TRP A 193 -15.79 9.90 19.52
C TRP A 193 -15.27 9.58 20.92
N GLY A 194 -14.99 8.30 21.13
CA GLY A 194 -14.33 7.74 22.29
C GLY A 194 -13.43 6.57 21.89
N LEU A 195 -12.87 5.89 22.89
CA LEU A 195 -12.05 4.70 22.71
C LEU A 195 -12.57 3.57 23.60
N ILE A 196 -12.59 2.36 23.04
CA ILE A 196 -12.86 1.13 23.79
C ILE A 196 -11.68 0.15 23.69
N ASP A 197 -11.56 -0.72 24.68
CA ASP A 197 -10.68 -1.89 24.60
C ASP A 197 -11.34 -3.08 23.88
N ILE A 198 -10.59 -4.17 23.72
CA ILE A 198 -11.05 -5.41 23.06
C ILE A 198 -12.21 -6.12 23.79
N TYR A 199 -12.52 -5.72 25.03
CA TYR A 199 -13.65 -6.26 25.79
C TYR A 199 -14.87 -5.33 25.70
N GLY A 200 -14.76 -4.19 25.01
CA GLY A 200 -15.79 -3.17 24.91
C GLY A 200 -15.84 -2.22 26.12
N ASN A 201 -14.84 -2.24 27.00
CA ASN A 201 -14.77 -1.26 28.09
C ASN A 201 -14.38 0.10 27.53
N GLU A 202 -15.07 1.15 27.95
CA GLU A 202 -14.73 2.53 27.60
C GLU A 202 -13.42 2.93 28.27
N ILE A 203 -12.39 3.14 27.45
CA ILE A 203 -11.10 3.70 27.85
C ILE A 203 -11.20 5.22 27.83
N VAL A 204 -11.86 5.77 26.82
CA VAL A 204 -12.25 7.18 26.75
C VAL A 204 -13.72 7.23 26.38
N GLU A 205 -14.54 7.80 27.27
CA GLU A 205 -15.97 7.97 27.03
C GLU A 205 -16.20 8.75 25.72
N PRO A 206 -17.18 8.36 24.87
CA PRO A 206 -17.54 9.10 23.68
C PRO A 206 -17.99 10.55 23.95
N SER A 207 -17.03 11.47 23.98
CA SER A 207 -17.25 12.88 24.31
C SER A 207 -16.49 13.83 23.41
N PHE A 208 -15.77 13.38 22.37
CA PHE A 208 -14.97 14.25 21.50
C PHE A 208 -15.62 14.48 20.13
N GLN A 209 -15.44 15.66 19.53
CA GLN A 209 -15.99 15.93 18.19
C GLN A 209 -15.19 15.24 17.09
N ASP A 210 -13.87 15.19 17.27
CA ASP A 210 -12.94 14.57 16.32
C ASP A 210 -12.56 13.16 16.76
N ARG A 211 -12.19 12.34 15.76
CA ARG A 211 -11.75 10.97 15.99
C ARG A 211 -10.44 10.94 16.77
N LEU A 212 -10.38 10.09 17.79
CA LEU A 212 -9.19 9.90 18.61
C LEU A 212 -8.19 8.97 17.92
N TRP A 213 -6.90 9.32 18.03
CA TRP A 213 -5.77 8.53 17.54
C TRP A 213 -4.79 8.25 18.66
N VAL A 214 -4.22 7.04 18.64
CA VAL A 214 -3.19 6.60 19.60
C VAL A 214 -1.85 6.63 18.88
N ALA A 215 -0.89 7.35 19.43
CA ALA A 215 0.47 7.42 18.91
C ALA A 215 1.45 7.31 20.09
N ASP A 216 2.43 6.41 19.98
CA ASP A 216 3.46 6.20 21.02
C ASP A 216 2.89 5.89 22.42
N ASP A 217 1.72 5.23 22.49
CA ASP A 217 0.91 4.93 23.69
C ASP A 217 0.12 6.11 24.30
N TYR A 218 0.08 7.25 23.61
CA TYR A 218 -0.60 8.45 24.07
C TYR A 218 -1.74 8.85 23.11
N ILE A 219 -2.76 9.49 23.67
CA ILE A 219 -3.90 10.03 22.96
C ILE A 219 -3.88 11.54 23.14
N LEU A 220 -3.72 12.25 22.04
CA LEU A 220 -3.82 13.71 22.01
C LEU A 220 -5.29 14.12 22.07
N VAL A 221 -5.66 14.97 23.03
CA VAL A 221 -7.04 15.45 23.17
C VAL A 221 -7.08 16.94 23.52
N GLU A 222 -8.14 17.62 23.09
CA GLU A 222 -8.45 19.00 23.47
C GLU A 222 -9.35 18.99 24.71
N GLY A 223 -8.93 19.68 25.77
CA GLY A 223 -9.72 19.86 26.98
C GLY A 223 -10.83 20.90 26.80
N ASN A 224 -11.75 20.95 27.76
CA ASN A 224 -12.86 21.93 27.77
C ASN A 224 -12.41 23.40 27.80
N ASN A 225 -11.13 23.68 28.09
CA ASN A 225 -10.53 25.01 28.06
C ASN A 225 -9.98 25.40 26.68
N GLY A 226 -10.15 24.57 25.65
CA GLY A 226 -9.62 24.79 24.30
C GLY A 226 -8.11 24.60 24.20
N LYS A 227 -7.51 23.91 25.18
CA LYS A 227 -6.07 23.62 25.21
C LYS A 227 -5.83 22.12 25.10
N TRP A 228 -4.70 21.76 24.51
CA TRP A 228 -4.33 20.39 24.25
C TRP A 228 -3.55 19.78 25.41
N GLY A 229 -3.78 18.49 25.64
CA GLY A 229 -3.10 17.64 26.60
C GLY A 229 -3.13 16.19 26.15
N TYR A 230 -2.69 15.28 27.02
CA TYR A 230 -2.49 13.88 26.63
C TYR A 230 -3.03 12.92 27.67
N LEU A 231 -3.70 11.88 27.18
CA LEU A 231 -4.11 10.71 27.94
C LEU A 231 -3.16 9.54 27.62
N ASN A 232 -2.96 8.61 28.56
CA ASN A 232 -2.31 7.33 28.25
C ASN A 232 -3.30 6.34 27.63
N ASN A 233 -2.82 5.15 27.23
CA ASN A 233 -3.66 4.07 26.69
C ASN A 233 -4.73 3.48 27.64
N ARG A 234 -4.83 3.99 28.88
CA ARG A 234 -5.91 3.69 29.84
C ARG A 234 -6.90 4.85 29.98
N GLY A 235 -6.76 5.89 29.17
CA GLY A 235 -7.59 7.10 29.24
C GLY A 235 -7.26 8.02 30.41
N GLU A 236 -6.19 7.74 31.16
CA GLU A 236 -5.78 8.57 32.29
C GLU A 236 -5.02 9.79 31.77
N GLN A 237 -5.41 10.98 32.23
CA GLN A 237 -4.69 12.22 31.91
C GLN A 237 -3.28 12.17 32.51
N VAL A 238 -2.29 12.22 31.64
CA VAL A 238 -0.85 12.17 32.01
C VAL A 238 -0.16 13.51 31.76
N ILE A 239 -0.70 14.34 30.86
CA ILE A 239 -0.23 15.70 30.61
C ILE A 239 -1.43 16.63 30.54
N ASP A 240 -1.42 17.68 31.35
CA ASP A 240 -2.52 18.63 31.48
C ASP A 240 -2.87 19.36 30.17
N TYR A 241 -4.14 19.75 30.05
CA TYR A 241 -4.65 20.60 28.97
C TYR A 241 -4.09 22.02 29.07
N LYS A 242 -2.83 22.21 28.72
CA LYS A 242 -2.10 23.46 28.91
C LYS A 242 -1.56 24.09 27.63
N PHE A 243 -1.37 23.31 26.56
CA PHE A 243 -0.76 23.77 25.32
C PHE A 243 -1.79 24.41 24.38
N GLU A 244 -1.40 25.49 23.70
CA GLU A 244 -2.28 26.18 22.74
C GLU A 244 -2.47 25.36 21.46
N LYS A 245 -1.43 24.63 21.04
CA LYS A 245 -1.47 23.62 19.99
C LYS A 245 -0.54 22.48 20.37
N ALA A 246 -0.83 21.29 19.89
CA ALA A 246 -0.01 20.13 20.13
C ALA A 246 -0.18 19.11 19.01
N HIS A 247 0.83 18.27 18.84
CA HIS A 247 0.84 17.15 17.92
C HIS A 247 0.97 15.84 18.69
N SER A 248 0.69 14.74 18.01
CA SER A 248 0.86 13.39 18.55
C SER A 248 2.32 13.12 18.92
N PHE A 249 2.54 12.20 19.86
CA PHE A 249 3.89 11.72 20.15
C PHE A 249 4.44 10.93 18.95
N GLY A 250 5.71 11.19 18.63
CA GLY A 250 6.47 10.49 17.61
C GLY A 250 7.93 10.35 18.05
N GLU A 251 8.44 9.14 17.98
CA GLU A 251 9.79 8.79 18.41
C GLU A 251 10.18 9.28 19.83
N GLY A 252 9.21 9.29 20.74
CA GLY A 252 9.38 9.67 22.14
C GLY A 252 9.23 11.17 22.47
N LEU A 253 9.00 12.04 21.48
CA LEU A 253 8.77 13.48 21.69
C LEU A 253 7.45 13.93 21.05
N ALA A 254 6.85 14.99 21.57
CA ALA A 254 5.70 15.64 20.94
C ALA A 254 5.96 17.13 20.72
N LEU A 255 5.54 17.62 19.55
CA LEU A 255 5.63 19.03 19.18
C LEU A 255 4.48 19.81 19.83
N VAL A 256 4.78 20.89 20.55
CA VAL A 256 3.80 21.72 21.26
C VAL A 256 4.04 23.21 21.04
N TYR A 257 2.97 23.99 21.06
CA TYR A 257 2.99 25.44 20.92
C TYR A 257 2.60 26.11 22.23
N GLU A 258 3.48 26.97 22.73
CA GLU A 258 3.30 27.73 23.96
C GLU A 258 4.01 29.08 23.84
N GLU A 259 3.38 30.15 24.34
CA GLU A 259 3.93 31.52 24.33
C GLU A 259 4.36 32.02 22.94
N GLY A 260 3.64 31.61 21.89
CA GLY A 260 3.89 32.07 20.53
C GLY A 260 4.99 31.31 19.78
N LYS A 261 5.57 30.26 20.38
CA LYS A 261 6.68 29.48 19.80
C LYS A 261 6.43 27.98 19.90
N TRP A 262 7.07 27.24 19.01
CA TRP A 262 7.09 25.78 19.03
C TRP A 262 8.27 25.26 19.85
N GLY A 263 8.02 24.20 20.62
CA GLY A 263 8.99 23.42 21.37
C GLY A 263 8.60 21.93 21.41
N TYR A 264 9.37 21.13 22.12
CA TYR A 264 9.18 19.68 22.18
C TYR A 264 9.15 19.19 23.62
N ILE A 265 8.17 18.34 23.93
CA ILE A 265 8.02 17.72 25.24
C ILE A 265 8.33 16.23 25.20
N ASP A 266 8.83 15.72 26.33
CA ASP A 266 8.98 14.30 26.59
C ASP A 266 7.65 13.66 27.01
N LYS A 267 7.66 12.33 27.15
CA LYS A 267 6.51 11.53 27.61
C LYS A 267 6.03 11.84 29.04
N GLN A 268 6.79 12.63 29.80
CA GLN A 268 6.42 13.12 31.13
C GLN A 268 5.83 14.55 31.07
N GLY A 269 5.77 15.16 29.89
CA GLY A 269 5.27 16.52 29.69
C GLY A 269 6.26 17.62 30.05
N ASN A 270 7.54 17.28 30.24
CA ASN A 270 8.62 18.26 30.43
C ASN A 270 9.17 18.67 29.06
N PHE A 271 9.60 19.93 28.94
CA PHE A 271 10.29 20.37 27.73
C PHE A 271 11.64 19.69 27.58
N ALA A 272 11.76 18.79 26.62
CA ALA A 272 13.03 18.31 26.10
C ALA A 272 13.75 19.43 25.34
N ILE A 273 12.98 20.22 24.59
CA ILE A 273 13.45 21.42 23.87
C ILE A 273 12.44 22.53 24.13
N LYS A 274 12.88 23.63 24.76
CA LYS A 274 11.99 24.73 25.13
C LYS A 274 11.41 25.43 23.89
N PRO A 275 10.21 26.04 23.99
CA PRO A 275 9.64 26.82 22.90
C PRO A 275 10.56 27.96 22.49
N ASP A 276 11.00 27.95 21.24
CA ASP A 276 11.92 28.94 20.69
C ASP A 276 11.81 29.06 19.15
N PHE A 277 11.09 28.14 18.50
CA PHE A 277 10.98 28.08 17.05
C PHE A 277 9.72 28.78 16.54
N ASP A 278 9.86 29.52 15.44
CA ASP A 278 8.75 30.15 14.71
C ASP A 278 7.88 29.10 14.01
N GLU A 279 8.53 28.07 13.46
CA GLU A 279 7.93 26.93 12.79
C GLU A 279 8.72 25.66 13.16
N ALA A 280 8.06 24.52 13.27
CA ALA A 280 8.70 23.26 13.61
C ALA A 280 7.89 22.07 13.08
N ASN A 281 8.60 21.01 12.70
CA ASN A 281 8.02 19.72 12.30
C ASN A 281 8.22 18.67 13.39
N GLU A 282 7.46 17.58 13.33
CA GLU A 282 7.68 16.39 14.15
C GLU A 282 9.05 15.75 13.86
N PHE A 283 9.58 14.98 14.82
CA PHE A 283 10.81 14.23 14.61
C PHE A 283 10.57 13.02 13.71
N ALA A 284 11.45 12.85 12.72
CA ALA A 284 11.50 11.67 11.86
C ALA A 284 12.96 11.24 11.68
N ASN A 285 13.25 9.99 11.98
CA ASN A 285 14.58 9.39 12.03
C ASN A 285 15.58 10.21 12.86
N GLY A 286 15.16 10.70 14.02
CA GLY A 286 16.05 11.46 14.92
C GLY A 286 16.27 12.93 14.57
N LEU A 287 15.71 13.43 13.47
CA LEU A 287 15.84 14.83 13.03
C LEU A 287 14.49 15.54 12.94
N ALA A 288 14.49 16.84 13.22
CA ALA A 288 13.35 17.72 12.97
C ALA A 288 13.80 18.99 12.27
N ARG A 289 12.98 19.48 11.33
CA ARG A 289 13.18 20.78 10.70
C ARG A 289 12.50 21.85 11.53
N VAL A 290 13.23 22.91 11.84
CA VAL A 290 12.73 24.06 12.61
C VAL A 290 13.14 25.36 11.94
N LYS A 291 12.38 26.43 12.22
CA LYS A 291 12.68 27.79 11.80
C LYS A 291 12.89 28.67 13.02
N LYS A 292 13.99 29.41 13.04
CA LYS A 292 14.31 30.39 14.07
C LYS A 292 15.01 31.59 13.44
N ASP A 293 14.63 32.80 13.83
CA ASP A 293 15.25 34.05 13.36
C ASP A 293 15.29 34.14 11.82
N ASN A 294 14.21 33.71 11.17
CA ASN A 294 14.05 33.64 9.71
C ASN A 294 15.05 32.73 8.97
N LYS A 295 15.68 31.79 9.69
CA LYS A 295 16.55 30.75 9.15
C LYS A 295 16.00 29.38 9.48
N PHE A 296 16.35 28.39 8.67
CA PHE A 296 15.95 27.02 8.90
C PHE A 296 17.11 26.18 9.42
N TYR A 297 16.79 25.24 10.29
CA TYR A 297 17.74 24.34 10.92
C TYR A 297 17.19 22.93 10.92
N TYR A 298 18.08 21.95 10.81
CA TYR A 298 17.81 20.60 11.27
C TYR A 298 18.40 20.44 12.66
N ILE A 299 17.58 19.97 13.59
CA ILE A 299 17.96 19.69 14.97
C ILE A 299 17.82 18.21 15.27
N ASN A 300 18.64 17.70 16.18
CA ASN A 300 18.45 16.38 16.79
C ASN A 300 17.49 16.48 18.01
N LYS A 301 17.22 15.34 18.64
CA LYS A 301 16.29 15.25 19.80
C LYS A 301 16.76 16.00 21.05
N GLU A 302 18.04 16.32 21.13
CA GLU A 302 18.60 17.19 22.17
C GLU A 302 18.44 18.69 21.85
N GLY A 303 17.87 19.03 20.69
CA GLY A 303 17.72 20.42 20.21
C GLY A 303 19.02 21.02 19.67
N THR A 304 20.05 20.20 19.48
CA THR A 304 21.32 20.64 18.89
C THR A 304 21.15 20.83 17.40
N ILE A 305 21.57 21.99 16.89
CA ILE A 305 21.61 22.24 15.45
C ILE A 305 22.61 21.27 14.82
N VAL A 306 22.10 20.33 14.05
CA VAL A 306 22.88 19.42 13.20
C VAL A 306 23.32 20.15 11.94
N LYS A 307 22.42 20.97 11.37
CA LYS A 307 22.70 21.72 10.15
C LYS A 307 21.90 23.02 10.11
N GLU A 308 22.60 24.15 10.00
CA GLU A 308 22.00 25.38 9.46
C GLU A 308 21.81 25.22 7.97
N THR A 309 20.65 25.62 7.48
CA THR A 309 20.35 25.59 6.06
C THR A 309 19.76 26.92 5.64
N ASP A 310 20.42 27.56 4.68
CA ASP A 310 19.88 28.71 3.96
C ASP A 310 18.73 28.33 3.02
N MET A 311 18.44 27.02 2.92
CA MET A 311 17.57 26.35 1.96
C MET A 311 17.46 27.07 0.61
N TYR A 312 18.40 26.76 -0.29
CA TYR A 312 18.17 26.81 -1.74
C TYR A 312 17.35 25.60 -2.24
N TYR A 313 16.83 24.76 -1.34
CA TYR A 313 15.92 23.66 -1.67
C TYR A 313 14.51 24.09 -1.35
N THR A 314 13.61 23.89 -2.29
CA THR A 314 12.19 24.16 -2.08
C THR A 314 11.58 23.16 -1.10
N GLU A 315 12.07 21.92 -1.05
CA GLU A 315 11.52 20.84 -0.23
C GLU A 315 12.60 19.81 0.19
N MET A 316 12.37 19.11 1.32
CA MET A 316 13.10 17.91 1.73
C MET A 316 12.08 16.94 2.35
N TYR A 317 12.15 15.68 1.95
CA TYR A 317 11.26 14.61 2.40
C TYR A 317 11.87 13.81 3.53
N ASP A 318 11.08 12.91 4.11
CA ASP A 318 11.52 12.05 5.21
C ASP A 318 12.68 11.15 4.79
N PHE A 319 13.57 10.85 5.75
CA PHE A 319 14.59 9.84 5.54
C PHE A 319 13.95 8.46 5.39
N ASN A 320 14.33 7.76 4.34
CA ASN A 320 14.03 6.38 4.07
C ASN A 320 15.35 5.64 3.81
N GLU A 321 15.62 4.60 4.59
CA GLU A 321 16.90 3.88 4.54
C GLU A 321 18.15 4.80 4.63
N GLN A 322 18.14 5.78 5.55
CA GLN A 322 19.22 6.78 5.76
C GLN A 322 19.39 7.79 4.61
N MET A 323 18.46 7.83 3.65
CA MET A 323 18.48 8.76 2.53
C MET A 323 17.19 9.59 2.49
N ALA A 324 17.27 10.88 2.27
CA ALA A 324 16.11 11.75 2.07
C ALA A 324 16.12 12.38 0.68
N ALA A 325 14.96 12.47 0.04
CA ALA A 325 14.84 13.22 -1.21
C ALA A 325 14.84 14.72 -0.91
N ILE A 326 15.51 15.49 -1.77
CA ILE A 326 15.59 16.96 -1.69
C ILE A 326 15.17 17.56 -3.03
N VAL A 327 14.53 18.74 -3.01
CA VAL A 327 14.06 19.43 -4.22
C VAL A 327 14.75 20.77 -4.37
N LYS A 328 15.41 21.02 -5.50
CA LYS A 328 15.97 22.33 -5.89
C LYS A 328 15.40 22.74 -7.24
N ASP A 329 14.83 23.94 -7.35
CA ASP A 329 14.36 24.48 -8.64
C ASP A 329 13.44 23.48 -9.41
N GLY A 330 12.62 22.73 -8.68
CA GLY A 330 11.73 21.70 -9.23
C GLY A 330 12.42 20.39 -9.64
N LYS A 331 13.68 20.18 -9.26
CA LYS A 331 14.45 18.96 -9.52
C LYS A 331 14.73 18.19 -8.23
N TYR A 332 14.72 16.87 -8.33
CA TYR A 332 14.94 15.95 -7.21
C TYR A 332 16.39 15.47 -7.15
N GLY A 333 16.89 15.31 -5.94
CA GLY A 333 18.16 14.66 -5.59
C GLY A 333 18.02 13.93 -4.24
N PHE A 334 19.13 13.44 -3.71
CA PHE A 334 19.17 12.72 -2.44
C PHE A 334 20.30 13.18 -1.54
N ILE A 335 20.02 13.21 -0.24
CA ILE A 335 20.95 13.56 0.84
C ILE A 335 21.03 12.38 1.82
N ASN A 336 22.18 12.19 2.47
CA ASN A 336 22.33 11.19 3.54
C ASN A 336 22.02 11.80 4.93
N GLU A 337 21.99 10.95 5.95
CA GLU A 337 21.75 11.34 7.37
C GLU A 337 22.77 12.35 7.93
N ASN A 338 23.96 12.44 7.34
CA ASN A 338 24.97 13.44 7.66
C ASN A 338 24.73 14.80 6.97
N MET A 339 23.62 14.93 6.25
CA MET A 339 23.26 16.10 5.46
C MET A 339 24.26 16.38 4.31
N GLU A 340 24.84 15.32 3.74
CA GLU A 340 25.70 15.37 2.55
C GLU A 340 24.90 14.99 1.31
N ILE A 341 25.01 15.79 0.25
CA ILE A 341 24.34 15.50 -1.03
C ILE A 341 25.02 14.27 -1.63
N VAL A 342 24.23 13.20 -1.81
CA VAL A 342 24.66 11.95 -2.46
C VAL A 342 24.29 11.96 -3.94
N VAL A 343 23.12 12.52 -4.26
CA VAL A 343 22.64 12.69 -5.63
C VAL A 343 22.22 14.14 -5.79
N GLU A 344 22.86 14.85 -6.73
CA GLU A 344 22.56 16.26 -6.99
C GLU A 344 21.12 16.43 -7.51
N PRO A 345 20.41 17.50 -7.11
CA PRO A 345 19.07 17.78 -7.61
C PRO A 345 19.04 18.18 -9.09
N GLU A 346 18.99 17.20 -9.97
CA GLU A 346 18.92 17.38 -11.44
C GLU A 346 17.82 16.54 -12.12
N TYR A 347 17.08 15.74 -11.34
CA TYR A 347 16.09 14.78 -11.84
C TYR A 347 14.66 15.33 -11.80
N ASP A 348 13.82 14.91 -12.74
CA ASP A 348 12.42 15.36 -12.87
C ASP A 348 11.45 14.59 -11.98
N ASP A 349 11.86 13.41 -11.50
CA ASP A 349 11.03 12.53 -10.69
C ASP A 349 11.92 11.64 -9.81
N TYR A 350 11.35 11.05 -8.75
CA TYR A 350 12.06 10.14 -7.87
C TYR A 350 11.13 9.10 -7.25
N LYS A 351 11.71 7.98 -6.77
CA LYS A 351 11.06 7.07 -5.83
C LYS A 351 12.04 6.74 -4.71
N ASN A 352 11.52 6.57 -3.49
CA ASN A 352 12.33 6.36 -2.28
C ASN A 352 13.28 5.16 -2.39
N PHE A 353 14.32 5.18 -1.55
CA PHE A 353 15.22 4.05 -1.40
C PHE A 353 14.46 2.80 -0.95
N SER A 354 14.87 1.65 -1.46
CA SER A 354 14.43 0.34 -0.99
C SER A 354 15.53 -0.67 -1.31
N GLU A 355 15.90 -1.49 -0.34
CA GLU A 355 16.99 -2.47 -0.42
C GLU A 355 18.32 -1.86 -0.90
N GLY A 356 18.59 -0.62 -0.50
CA GLY A 356 19.84 0.09 -0.82
C GLY A 356 19.86 0.88 -2.12
N PHE A 357 18.76 0.92 -2.88
CA PHE A 357 18.68 1.66 -4.14
C PHE A 357 17.53 2.65 -4.19
N GLY A 358 17.81 3.89 -4.57
CA GLY A 358 16.83 4.92 -4.92
C GLY A 358 16.58 4.94 -6.42
N ILE A 359 15.43 5.50 -6.82
CA ILE A 359 15.07 5.68 -8.24
C ILE A 359 15.04 7.16 -8.57
N VAL A 360 15.65 7.52 -9.68
CA VAL A 360 15.58 8.87 -10.24
C VAL A 360 15.09 8.83 -11.69
N GLY A 361 14.26 9.80 -12.05
CA GLY A 361 13.64 9.94 -13.36
C GLY A 361 14.13 11.19 -14.09
N LYS A 362 14.46 11.07 -15.37
CA LYS A 362 14.79 12.20 -16.24
C LYS A 362 13.77 12.32 -17.36
N LYS A 363 13.17 13.49 -17.52
CA LYS A 363 12.21 13.74 -18.58
C LYS A 363 12.92 13.72 -19.94
N ILE A 364 12.30 13.08 -20.93
CA ILE A 364 12.80 13.08 -22.30
C ILE A 364 12.44 14.42 -22.94
N GLU A 365 13.43 15.11 -23.51
CA GLU A 365 13.22 16.38 -24.19
C GLU A 365 12.22 16.21 -25.35
N GLY A 366 11.17 17.05 -25.38
CA GLY A 366 10.10 16.97 -26.37
C GLY A 366 9.08 15.84 -26.16
N SER A 367 9.16 15.08 -25.06
CA SER A 367 8.14 14.10 -24.67
C SER A 367 7.48 14.46 -23.32
N TYR A 368 6.32 13.85 -23.07
CA TYR A 368 5.71 13.77 -21.75
C TYR A 368 6.28 12.61 -20.92
N ASP A 369 7.12 11.77 -21.52
CA ASP A 369 7.68 10.59 -20.87
C ASP A 369 8.92 10.90 -20.02
N THR A 370 9.07 10.16 -18.94
CA THR A 370 10.24 10.13 -18.06
C THR A 370 10.91 8.77 -18.18
N ILE A 371 12.25 8.77 -18.16
CA ILE A 371 13.04 7.54 -18.07
C ILE A 371 13.69 7.42 -16.72
N TYR A 372 13.65 6.22 -16.16
CA TYR A 372 14.06 5.93 -14.79
C TYR A 372 15.30 5.04 -14.74
N GLY A 373 16.13 5.28 -13.72
CA GLY A 373 17.33 4.51 -13.38
C GLY A 373 17.45 4.32 -11.86
N TYR A 374 18.40 3.50 -11.44
CA TYR A 374 18.64 3.13 -10.05
C TYR A 374 20.02 3.59 -9.59
N VAL A 375 20.07 4.21 -8.42
CA VAL A 375 21.28 4.74 -7.79
C VAL A 375 21.44 4.16 -6.39
N ASP A 376 22.66 3.81 -6.00
CA ASP A 376 22.96 3.30 -4.66
C ASP A 376 23.12 4.44 -3.63
N LYS A 377 23.29 4.07 -2.35
CA LYS A 377 23.51 5.04 -1.25
C LYS A 377 24.82 5.81 -1.33
N ALA A 378 25.71 5.47 -2.25
CA ALA A 378 26.94 6.21 -2.55
C ALA A 378 26.79 7.09 -3.81
N GLY A 379 25.60 7.18 -4.40
CA GLY A 379 25.34 7.98 -5.60
C GLY A 379 25.79 7.28 -6.89
N LYS A 380 26.14 5.99 -6.85
CA LYS A 380 26.60 5.25 -8.03
C LYS A 380 25.44 4.58 -8.74
N TRP A 381 25.49 4.61 -10.07
CA TRP A 381 24.51 3.92 -10.89
C TRP A 381 24.60 2.40 -10.73
N LEU A 382 23.48 1.79 -10.36
CA LEU A 382 23.23 0.39 -10.65
C LEU A 382 22.80 0.23 -12.11
N VAL A 383 21.84 1.07 -12.54
CA VAL A 383 21.38 1.17 -13.93
C VAL A 383 21.07 2.62 -14.25
N GLU A 384 21.70 3.18 -15.28
CA GLU A 384 21.41 4.53 -15.74
C GLU A 384 19.96 4.65 -16.28
N PRO A 385 19.37 5.87 -16.25
CA PRO A 385 18.02 6.11 -16.75
C PRO A 385 17.79 5.55 -18.15
N SER A 386 16.98 4.50 -18.25
CA SER A 386 16.74 3.78 -19.50
C SER A 386 15.42 3.01 -19.55
N PHE A 387 14.70 2.99 -18.43
CA PHE A 387 13.40 2.35 -18.30
C PHE A 387 12.28 3.37 -18.43
N THR A 388 11.19 3.03 -19.12
CA THR A 388 10.01 3.89 -19.22
C THR A 388 9.20 3.92 -17.91
N ASP A 389 9.43 2.97 -17.00
CA ASP A 389 8.98 2.99 -15.61
C ASP A 389 9.84 2.01 -14.79
N ALA A 390 9.93 2.21 -13.48
CA ALA A 390 10.76 1.44 -12.56
C ALA A 390 10.13 1.41 -11.16
N GLU A 391 10.13 0.28 -10.47
CA GLU A 391 9.63 0.15 -9.10
C GLU A 391 10.75 -0.15 -8.10
N PRO A 392 10.62 0.29 -6.83
CA PRO A 392 11.64 0.02 -5.82
C PRO A 392 11.96 -1.48 -5.69
N PHE A 393 13.21 -1.79 -5.31
CA PHE A 393 13.63 -3.18 -5.05
C PHE A 393 12.81 -3.78 -3.92
N LYS A 394 12.42 -5.05 -4.09
CA LYS A 394 11.76 -5.86 -3.07
C LYS A 394 12.15 -7.32 -3.27
N ASP A 395 12.57 -7.98 -2.19
CA ASP A 395 13.06 -9.35 -2.15
C ASP A 395 14.20 -9.61 -3.17
N GLY A 396 15.08 -8.62 -3.37
CA GLY A 396 16.26 -8.69 -4.25
C GLY A 396 15.99 -8.46 -5.74
N LEU A 397 14.76 -8.12 -6.13
CA LEU A 397 14.36 -7.85 -7.52
C LEU A 397 13.71 -6.48 -7.65
N ALA A 398 13.91 -5.83 -8.79
CA ALA A 398 13.18 -4.61 -9.15
C ALA A 398 12.44 -4.80 -10.49
N ARG A 399 11.20 -4.32 -10.52
CA ARG A 399 10.35 -4.38 -11.72
C ARG A 399 10.60 -3.16 -12.59
N VAL A 400 10.76 -3.39 -13.89
CA VAL A 400 11.14 -2.34 -14.84
C VAL A 400 10.37 -2.47 -16.14
N TRP A 401 10.13 -1.35 -16.81
CA TRP A 401 9.48 -1.31 -18.12
C TRP A 401 10.41 -0.73 -19.17
N LYS A 402 10.37 -1.31 -20.36
CA LYS A 402 11.05 -0.76 -21.54
C LYS A 402 10.16 -0.93 -22.76
N SER A 403 9.88 0.18 -23.46
CA SER A 403 9.03 0.18 -24.65
C SER A 403 7.65 -0.47 -24.42
N GLY A 404 7.05 -0.22 -23.26
CA GLY A 404 5.74 -0.77 -22.88
C GLY A 404 5.74 -2.23 -22.48
N MET A 405 6.90 -2.89 -22.42
CA MET A 405 7.05 -4.26 -21.96
C MET A 405 7.67 -4.31 -20.56
N MET A 406 7.23 -5.26 -19.73
CA MET A 406 7.67 -5.42 -18.34
C MET A 406 8.76 -6.49 -18.19
N GLY A 407 9.77 -6.23 -17.35
CA GLY A 407 10.86 -7.14 -17.00
C GLY A 407 11.30 -6.99 -15.53
N TYR A 408 12.28 -7.78 -15.11
CA TYR A 408 12.87 -7.75 -13.78
C TYR A 408 14.39 -7.69 -13.84
N ILE A 409 14.99 -6.91 -12.95
CA ILE A 409 16.44 -6.86 -12.71
C ILE A 409 16.78 -7.34 -11.30
N ASP A 410 17.95 -7.95 -11.12
CA ASP A 410 18.52 -8.27 -9.81
C ASP A 410 19.26 -7.07 -9.19
N SER A 411 19.70 -7.21 -7.93
CA SER A 411 20.49 -6.19 -7.20
C SER A 411 21.89 -5.92 -7.77
N LYS A 412 22.26 -6.59 -8.87
CA LYS A 412 23.47 -6.32 -9.66
C LYS A 412 23.13 -5.66 -11.02
N GLY A 413 21.86 -5.36 -11.27
CA GLY A 413 21.37 -4.73 -12.51
C GLY A 413 21.16 -5.70 -13.67
N ASN A 414 21.29 -7.02 -13.46
CA ASN A 414 21.11 -8.01 -14.52
C ASN A 414 19.64 -8.34 -14.73
N PHE A 415 19.20 -8.46 -15.98
CA PHE A 415 17.86 -8.94 -16.27
C PHE A 415 17.69 -10.41 -15.86
N VAL A 416 16.76 -10.65 -14.93
CA VAL A 416 16.30 -11.99 -14.56
C VAL A 416 15.18 -12.45 -15.50
N TYR A 417 14.36 -11.50 -15.96
CA TYR A 417 13.31 -11.74 -16.95
C TYR A 417 13.12 -10.51 -17.84
N LYS A 418 12.94 -10.75 -19.15
CA LYS A 418 12.44 -9.76 -20.09
C LYS A 418 11.85 -10.43 -21.33
N PRO A 419 10.72 -9.92 -21.87
CA PRO A 419 10.13 -10.41 -23.11
C PRO A 419 10.64 -9.70 -24.37
N TRP A 420 11.49 -8.67 -24.27
CA TRP A 420 12.07 -7.97 -25.41
C TRP A 420 13.51 -8.44 -25.72
N ASN A 421 13.81 -8.53 -27.02
CA ASN A 421 15.18 -8.72 -27.49
C ASN A 421 15.87 -7.36 -27.65
N TYR A 422 17.20 -7.34 -27.43
CA TYR A 422 18.04 -6.15 -27.61
C TYR A 422 18.13 -5.72 -29.06
#